data_AF-A0A1Y6CND0-F1
#
_entry.id   AF-A0A1Y6CND0-F1
#
_cell.length_a   1.000
_cell.length_b   1.000
_cell.length_c   1.000
_cell.angle_alpha   90.00
_cell.angle_beta   90.00
_cell.angle_gamma   90.00
#
_symmetry.space_group_name_H-M   'P 1'
#
loop_
_entity.id
_entity.type
_entity.pdbx_description
1 polymer ?
#
loop_
_entity_poly.entity_id
_entity_poly.type
_entity_poly.pdbx_seq_one_letter_code
_entity_poly.pdbx_strand_id
1 'polypeptide(L)'
;MKDITGIGKVADSKLANKIYDDAGSPAVKQLGEMAADVTKTLRLFTAPFQLAALAQDRFSIWLSEVRNRVPGERQIEAPPQISGPALRAMLFLEENNPLVSLFVNLLSKAIDKESVEEVHPSFVFVLEQISADEALLLFKLREVAVAGANRCHHLGSDDREPYTETITNLEKEEFISPDQIAMYLEHLESMNLLRQFGGDGERVEIPKEKPEWENFRWFVLTEFGSQFLRVCVPDEFSVKSC
;
A
#
# COMPACT_ATOMS: atom_id res chain seq x y z
N MET A 1 9.49 -38.27 -66.31
CA MET A 1 8.74 -37.38 -65.40
C MET A 1 7.48 -38.15 -64.98
N LYS A 2 7.20 -38.22 -63.67
CA LYS A 2 6.29 -39.15 -62.92
C LYS A 2 7.03 -40.39 -62.36
N ASP A 3 7.10 -40.68 -61.07
CA ASP A 3 6.60 -40.05 -59.83
C ASP A 3 7.55 -40.38 -58.67
N ILE A 4 8.06 -39.35 -57.96
CA ILE A 4 8.93 -39.46 -56.77
C ILE A 4 8.11 -39.07 -55.51
N THR A 5 6.90 -39.60 -55.38
CA THR A 5 5.96 -39.17 -54.32
C THR A 5 5.52 -40.29 -53.37
N GLY A 6 6.19 -41.45 -53.40
CA GLY A 6 5.82 -42.60 -52.55
C GLY A 6 6.62 -42.80 -51.26
N ILE A 7 7.79 -42.18 -51.10
CA ILE A 7 8.75 -42.55 -50.03
C ILE A 7 8.73 -41.55 -48.84
N GLY A 8 8.02 -40.42 -48.96
CA GLY A 8 8.01 -39.35 -47.96
C GLY A 8 6.78 -39.26 -47.04
N LYS A 9 5.88 -40.27 -46.97
CA LYS A 9 4.61 -40.14 -46.21
C LYS A 9 4.31 -41.24 -45.18
N VAL A 10 5.23 -42.14 -44.89
CA VAL A 10 4.97 -43.26 -43.93
C VAL A 10 5.89 -43.27 -42.71
N ALA A 11 6.85 -42.33 -42.62
CA ALA A 11 7.70 -42.19 -41.44
C ALA A 11 7.11 -41.28 -40.34
N ASP A 12 6.07 -40.50 -40.61
CA ASP A 12 5.73 -39.34 -39.75
C ASP A 12 4.45 -39.43 -38.90
N SER A 13 3.64 -40.49 -38.98
CA SER A 13 2.43 -40.57 -38.11
C SER A 13 2.62 -41.50 -36.93
N LYS A 14 3.19 -42.70 -37.15
CA LYS A 14 3.37 -43.68 -36.06
C LYS A 14 4.47 -43.28 -35.09
N LEU A 15 5.56 -42.71 -35.59
CA LEU A 15 6.65 -42.25 -34.71
C LEU A 15 6.24 -40.98 -33.96
N ALA A 16 5.59 -40.03 -34.64
CA ALA A 16 5.04 -38.83 -34.02
C ALA A 16 3.94 -39.16 -32.99
N ASN A 17 2.99 -40.04 -33.33
CA ASN A 17 1.93 -40.46 -32.39
C ASN A 17 2.50 -41.25 -31.20
N LYS A 18 3.52 -42.07 -31.40
CA LYS A 18 4.14 -42.85 -30.32
C LYS A 18 4.97 -41.98 -29.37
N ILE A 19 5.65 -40.96 -29.91
CA ILE A 19 6.31 -39.92 -29.11
C ILE A 19 5.26 -39.06 -28.37
N TYR A 20 4.12 -38.76 -29.01
CA TYR A 20 3.02 -38.01 -28.41
C TYR A 20 2.33 -38.79 -27.27
N ASP A 21 2.06 -40.08 -27.47
CA ASP A 21 1.50 -40.98 -26.46
C ASP A 21 2.45 -41.18 -25.28
N ASP A 22 3.76 -41.32 -25.53
CA ASP A 22 4.76 -41.44 -24.46
C ASP A 22 4.95 -40.12 -23.70
N ALA A 23 4.93 -38.96 -24.38
CA ALA A 23 4.98 -37.65 -23.73
C ALA A 23 3.74 -37.37 -22.86
N GLY A 24 2.57 -37.91 -23.22
CA GLY A 24 1.34 -37.85 -22.44
C GLY A 24 1.21 -38.92 -21.35
N SER A 25 2.13 -39.90 -21.33
CA SER A 25 2.06 -41.05 -20.44
C SER A 25 2.18 -40.65 -18.96
N PRO A 26 1.55 -41.41 -18.04
CA PRO A 26 1.64 -41.14 -16.60
C PRO A 26 3.07 -41.09 -16.06
N ALA A 27 3.99 -41.88 -16.63
CA ALA A 27 5.38 -41.93 -16.18
C ALA A 27 6.18 -40.67 -16.56
N VAL A 28 5.97 -40.12 -17.76
CA VAL A 28 6.61 -38.86 -18.18
C VAL A 28 6.04 -37.68 -17.41
N LYS A 29 4.72 -37.67 -17.13
CA LYS A 29 4.11 -36.67 -16.25
C LYS A 29 4.68 -36.70 -14.84
N GLN A 30 4.83 -37.88 -14.24
CA GLN A 30 5.42 -38.04 -12.91
C GLN A 30 6.89 -37.61 -12.86
N LEU A 31 7.68 -37.88 -13.90
CA LEU A 31 9.06 -37.39 -13.98
C LEU A 31 9.13 -35.86 -14.14
N GLY A 32 8.22 -35.28 -14.92
CA GLY A 32 8.07 -33.82 -15.03
C GLY A 32 7.67 -33.17 -13.70
N GLU A 33 6.75 -33.79 -12.96
CA GLU A 33 6.34 -33.37 -11.61
C GLU A 33 7.50 -33.47 -10.62
N MET A 34 8.27 -34.57 -10.62
CA MET A 34 9.47 -34.72 -9.79
C MET A 34 10.54 -33.66 -10.11
N ALA A 35 10.79 -33.37 -11.39
CA ALA A 35 11.72 -32.31 -11.78
C ALA A 35 11.20 -30.91 -11.37
N ALA A 36 9.90 -30.67 -11.51
CA ALA A 36 9.26 -29.45 -11.03
C ALA A 36 9.35 -29.32 -9.51
N ASP A 37 9.24 -30.42 -8.76
CA ASP A 37 9.30 -30.40 -7.30
C ASP A 37 10.73 -30.25 -6.78
N VAL A 38 11.73 -30.81 -7.45
CA VAL A 38 13.15 -30.54 -7.16
C VAL A 38 13.49 -29.07 -7.41
N THR A 39 13.03 -28.51 -8.53
CA THR A 39 13.27 -27.09 -8.84
C THR A 39 12.52 -26.16 -7.87
N LYS A 40 11.27 -26.46 -7.50
CA LYS A 40 10.54 -25.74 -6.44
C LYS A 40 11.25 -25.83 -5.09
N THR A 41 11.73 -27.02 -4.72
CA THR A 41 12.44 -27.24 -3.45
C THR A 41 13.75 -26.45 -3.42
N LEU A 42 14.50 -26.42 -4.52
CA LEU A 42 15.72 -25.61 -4.62
C LEU A 42 15.42 -24.10 -4.56
N ARG A 43 14.33 -23.65 -5.19
CA ARG A 43 13.85 -22.25 -5.07
C ARG A 43 13.41 -21.92 -3.65
N LEU A 44 12.69 -22.81 -2.97
CA LEU A 44 12.26 -22.61 -1.59
C LEU A 44 13.46 -22.62 -0.63
N PHE A 45 14.42 -23.53 -0.84
CA PHE A 45 15.67 -23.58 -0.08
C PHE A 45 16.50 -22.31 -0.25
N THR A 46 16.52 -21.74 -1.46
CA THR A 46 17.23 -20.49 -1.75
C THR A 46 16.42 -19.23 -1.41
N ALA A 47 15.12 -19.33 -1.12
CA ALA A 47 14.24 -18.21 -0.83
C ALA A 47 14.74 -17.30 0.32
N PRO A 48 15.27 -17.82 1.46
CA PRO A 48 15.83 -16.97 2.50
C PRO A 48 17.01 -16.11 2.01
N PHE A 49 17.87 -16.66 1.16
CA PHE A 49 19.01 -15.93 0.59
C PHE A 49 18.55 -14.90 -0.46
N GLN A 50 17.55 -15.24 -1.26
CA GLN A 50 16.94 -14.31 -2.22
C GLN A 50 16.26 -13.14 -1.52
N LEU A 51 15.54 -13.41 -0.42
CA LEU A 51 14.94 -12.37 0.42
C LEU A 51 16.00 -11.50 1.09
N ALA A 52 17.09 -12.09 1.58
CA ALA A 52 18.20 -11.35 2.18
C ALA A 52 18.90 -10.44 1.16
N ALA A 53 19.12 -10.91 -0.07
CA ALA A 53 19.67 -10.11 -1.17
C ALA A 53 18.73 -8.95 -1.53
N LEU A 54 17.43 -9.22 -1.68
CA LEU A 54 16.41 -8.20 -1.93
C LEU A 54 16.39 -7.14 -0.82
N ALA A 55 16.45 -7.58 0.44
CA ALA A 55 16.51 -6.70 1.60
C ALA A 55 17.78 -5.83 1.58
N GLN A 56 18.93 -6.41 1.26
CA GLN A 56 20.19 -5.67 1.16
C GLN A 56 20.10 -4.58 0.09
N ASP A 57 19.61 -4.91 -1.11
CA ASP A 57 19.50 -3.97 -2.22
C ASP A 57 18.55 -2.82 -1.86
N ARG A 58 17.36 -3.13 -1.36
CA ARG A 58 16.34 -2.14 -1.01
C ARG A 58 16.72 -1.25 0.17
N PHE A 59 17.18 -1.87 1.27
CA PHE A 59 17.54 -1.12 2.46
C PHE A 59 18.76 -0.23 2.25
N SER A 60 19.66 -0.57 1.33
CA SER A 60 20.83 0.28 1.03
C SER A 60 20.42 1.69 0.61
N ILE A 61 19.38 1.81 -0.23
CA ILE A 61 18.88 3.08 -0.75
C ILE A 61 18.11 3.82 0.35
N TRP A 62 17.11 3.17 0.95
CA TRP A 62 16.24 3.81 1.94
C TRP A 62 16.99 4.21 3.22
N LEU A 63 17.90 3.37 3.73
CA LEU A 63 18.68 3.71 4.92
C LEU A 63 19.71 4.81 4.65
N SER A 64 20.22 4.91 3.42
CA SER A 64 21.03 6.04 3.01
C SER A 64 20.22 7.34 3.09
N GLU A 65 19.01 7.33 2.55
CA GLU A 65 18.09 8.46 2.63
C GLU A 65 17.75 8.83 4.07
N VAL A 66 17.41 7.84 4.91
CA VAL A 66 17.11 8.02 6.34
C VAL A 66 18.24 8.76 7.05
N ARG A 67 19.50 8.30 6.87
CA ARG A 67 20.68 8.91 7.49
C ARG A 67 20.97 10.30 6.95
N ASN A 68 20.79 10.53 5.66
CA ASN A 68 21.08 11.83 5.04
C ASN A 68 20.14 12.94 5.50
N ARG A 69 18.94 12.60 6.01
CA ARG A 69 18.00 13.57 6.61
C ARG A 69 18.41 14.06 8.00
N VAL A 70 19.38 13.43 8.65
CA VAL A 70 19.79 13.75 10.03
C VAL A 70 21.30 14.05 10.10
N PRO A 71 21.73 15.20 10.63
CA PRO A 71 23.14 15.50 10.84
C PRO A 71 23.83 14.41 11.67
N GLY A 72 25.05 13.99 11.28
CA GLY A 72 25.77 12.88 11.93
C GLY A 72 25.92 13.03 13.45
N GLU A 73 26.08 14.27 13.95
CA GLU A 73 26.21 14.58 15.38
C GLU A 73 24.90 14.39 16.18
N ARG A 74 23.76 14.30 15.48
CA ARG A 74 22.45 14.03 16.07
C ARG A 74 22.00 12.58 15.90
N GLN A 75 22.71 11.80 15.09
CA GLN A 75 22.35 10.41 14.83
C GLN A 75 22.59 9.53 16.06
N ILE A 76 21.56 8.76 16.40
CA ILE A 76 21.56 7.71 17.42
C ILE A 76 21.04 6.41 16.82
N GLU A 77 21.16 5.30 17.56
CA GLU A 77 20.54 4.05 17.15
C GLU A 77 19.01 4.16 17.31
N ALA A 78 18.26 3.84 16.25
CA ALA A 78 16.81 3.82 16.31
C ALA A 78 16.33 2.73 17.28
N PRO A 79 15.31 2.99 18.11
CA PRO A 79 14.76 1.98 19.01
C PRO A 79 14.37 0.70 18.23
N PRO A 80 14.79 -0.51 18.67
CA PRO A 80 14.53 -1.76 17.94
C PRO A 80 13.05 -2.06 17.68
N GLN A 81 12.19 -1.60 18.59
CA GLN A 81 10.72 -1.70 18.46
C GLN A 81 10.15 -0.86 17.31
N ILE A 82 10.89 0.12 16.79
CA ILE A 82 10.54 0.92 15.62
C ILE A 82 11.24 0.36 14.38
N SER A 83 12.57 0.25 14.44
CA SER A 83 13.39 -0.08 13.28
C SER A 83 13.13 -1.48 12.75
N GLY A 84 12.97 -2.47 13.64
CA GLY A 84 12.69 -3.85 13.25
C GLY A 84 11.39 -4.00 12.45
N PRO A 85 10.22 -3.59 13.01
CA PRO A 85 8.96 -3.64 12.28
C PRO A 85 8.95 -2.78 11.02
N ALA A 86 9.52 -1.57 11.05
CA ALA A 86 9.53 -0.66 9.90
C ALA A 86 10.29 -1.28 8.71
N LEU A 87 11.49 -1.82 8.95
CA LEU A 87 12.26 -2.49 7.91
C LEU A 87 11.52 -3.69 7.34
N ARG A 88 10.86 -4.48 8.21
CA ARG A 88 10.05 -5.62 7.77
C ARG A 88 8.90 -5.19 6.86
N ALA A 89 8.17 -4.15 7.24
CA ALA A 89 7.07 -3.61 6.43
C ALA A 89 7.57 -3.11 5.08
N MET A 90 8.62 -2.27 5.10
CA MET A 90 9.21 -1.70 3.90
C MET A 90 9.73 -2.75 2.92
N LEU A 91 10.24 -3.89 3.40
CA LEU A 91 10.74 -4.97 2.54
C LEU A 91 9.73 -5.40 1.47
N PHE A 92 8.44 -5.38 1.81
CA PHE A 92 7.35 -5.83 0.94
C PHE A 92 6.63 -4.71 0.19
N LEU A 93 7.02 -3.44 0.37
CA LEU A 93 6.46 -2.32 -0.39
C LEU A 93 7.03 -2.27 -1.81
N GLU A 94 6.26 -1.75 -2.77
CA GLU A 94 6.80 -1.41 -4.09
C GLU A 94 7.74 -0.20 -3.99
N GLU A 95 8.73 -0.11 -4.89
CA GLU A 95 9.76 0.94 -4.82
C GLU A 95 9.21 2.36 -4.93
N ASN A 96 8.15 2.54 -5.73
CA ASN A 96 7.48 3.83 -5.91
C ASN A 96 6.28 4.03 -4.99
N ASN A 97 6.07 3.12 -4.02
CA ASN A 97 4.93 3.23 -3.12
C ASN A 97 5.09 4.46 -2.21
N PRO A 98 4.08 5.36 -2.11
CA PRO A 98 4.18 6.57 -1.29
C PRO A 98 4.41 6.28 0.20
N LEU A 99 4.01 5.10 0.71
CA LEU A 99 4.24 4.69 2.09
C LEU A 99 5.74 4.57 2.42
N VAL A 100 6.60 4.30 1.43
CA VAL A 100 8.06 4.27 1.62
C VAL A 100 8.54 5.60 2.20
N SER A 101 8.02 6.72 1.69
CA SER A 101 8.39 8.05 2.16
C SER A 101 7.97 8.31 3.62
N LEU A 102 6.83 7.73 4.05
CA LEU A 102 6.35 7.83 5.43
C LEU A 102 7.22 7.02 6.38
N PHE A 103 7.60 5.79 6.00
CA PHE A 103 8.52 4.98 6.79
C PHE A 103 9.92 5.62 6.87
N VAL A 104 10.42 6.18 5.77
CA VAL A 104 11.69 6.94 5.78
C VAL A 104 11.61 8.10 6.75
N ASN A 105 10.51 8.87 6.77
CA ASN A 105 10.36 9.99 7.69
C ASN A 105 10.31 9.53 9.16
N LEU A 106 9.53 8.48 9.46
CA LEU A 106 9.47 7.84 10.79
C LEU A 106 10.86 7.40 11.25
N LEU A 107 11.61 6.70 10.39
CA LEU A 107 12.95 6.20 10.71
C LEU A 107 13.96 7.34 10.90
N SER A 108 13.88 8.40 10.09
CA SER A 108 14.72 9.59 10.27
C SER A 108 14.46 10.26 11.62
N LYS A 109 13.20 10.39 12.03
CA LYS A 109 12.86 10.90 13.36
C LYS A 109 13.33 9.98 14.48
N ALA A 110 13.30 8.66 14.26
CA ALA A 110 13.73 7.65 15.22
C ALA A 110 15.25 7.61 15.43
N ILE A 111 16.06 8.02 14.45
CA ILE A 111 17.52 8.11 14.59
C ILE A 111 18.00 9.51 15.02
N ASP A 112 17.13 10.51 15.13
CA ASP A 112 17.52 11.86 15.54
C ASP A 112 17.27 12.07 17.03
N LYS A 113 18.34 12.34 17.80
CA LYS A 113 18.27 12.57 19.25
C LYS A 113 17.32 13.70 19.66
N GLU A 114 17.02 14.65 18.77
CA GLU A 114 16.12 15.77 19.06
C GLU A 114 14.64 15.41 18.88
N SER A 115 14.32 14.39 18.09
CA SER A 115 12.94 14.03 17.77
C SER A 115 12.53 12.61 18.15
N VAL A 116 13.47 11.77 18.60
CA VAL A 116 13.20 10.38 18.97
C VAL A 116 12.11 10.24 20.04
N GLU A 117 12.00 11.21 20.95
CA GLU A 117 10.97 11.22 22.01
C GLU A 117 9.54 11.41 21.45
N GLU A 118 9.41 11.97 20.25
CA GLU A 118 8.13 12.13 19.58
C GLU A 118 7.68 10.85 18.86
N VAL A 119 8.59 9.90 18.65
CA VAL A 119 8.33 8.67 17.91
C VAL A 119 7.64 7.65 18.80
N HIS A 120 6.36 7.41 18.55
CA HIS A 120 5.60 6.41 19.28
C HIS A 120 5.69 5.01 18.63
N PRO A 121 5.86 3.92 19.41
CA PRO A 121 5.92 2.55 18.88
C PRO A 121 4.72 2.10 18.06
N SER A 122 3.53 2.64 18.29
CA SER A 122 2.35 2.31 17.48
C SER A 122 2.40 2.85 16.07
N PHE A 123 3.18 3.90 15.78
CA PHE A 123 3.20 4.56 14.47
C PHE A 123 3.62 3.61 13.35
N VAL A 124 4.54 2.69 13.62
CA VAL A 124 4.96 1.69 12.63
C VAL A 124 3.81 0.75 12.24
N PHE A 125 2.98 0.35 13.21
CA PHE A 125 1.83 -0.53 12.98
C PHE A 125 0.65 0.20 12.35
N VAL A 126 0.50 1.50 12.63
CA VAL A 126 -0.47 2.35 11.93
C VAL A 126 -0.07 2.50 10.47
N LEU A 127 1.22 2.72 10.17
CA LEU A 127 1.70 2.77 8.78
C LEU A 127 1.49 1.46 8.01
N GLU A 128 1.64 0.31 8.68
CA GLU A 128 1.34 -1.01 8.07
C GLU A 128 -0.14 -1.18 7.69
N GLN A 129 -1.05 -0.41 8.30
CA GLN A 129 -2.49 -0.49 8.06
C GLN A 129 -2.98 0.53 7.02
N ILE A 130 -2.19 1.56 6.70
CA ILE A 130 -2.59 2.66 5.81
C ILE A 130 -2.34 2.29 4.34
N SER A 131 -3.28 2.65 3.46
CA SER A 131 -3.14 2.58 2.00
C SER A 131 -2.48 3.83 1.39
N ALA A 132 -2.09 3.76 0.12
CA ALA A 132 -1.51 4.89 -0.60
C ALA A 132 -2.45 6.12 -0.64
N ASP A 133 -3.75 5.90 -0.88
CA ASP A 133 -4.76 6.96 -0.90
C ASP A 133 -5.01 7.56 0.48
N GLU A 134 -4.99 6.75 1.54
CA GLU A 134 -5.08 7.24 2.91
C GLU A 134 -3.84 8.05 3.33
N ALA A 135 -2.65 7.67 2.85
CA ALA A 135 -1.45 8.44 3.07
C ALA A 135 -1.52 9.82 2.38
N LEU A 136 -2.03 9.87 1.14
CA LEU A 136 -2.30 11.12 0.44
C LEU A 136 -3.35 11.95 1.18
N LEU A 137 -4.45 11.33 1.63
CA LEU A 137 -5.49 12.00 2.40
C LEU A 137 -4.90 12.64 3.68
N LEU A 138 -4.12 11.87 4.45
CA LEU A 138 -3.42 12.36 5.64
C LEU A 138 -2.48 13.53 5.34
N PHE A 139 -1.77 13.49 4.22
CA PHE A 139 -0.94 14.61 3.76
C PHE A 139 -1.78 15.86 3.51
N LYS A 140 -2.88 15.75 2.76
CA LYS A 140 -3.78 16.89 2.47
C LYS A 140 -4.46 17.43 3.73
N LEU A 141 -4.77 16.56 4.70
CA LEU A 141 -5.34 16.96 6.00
C LEU A 141 -4.40 17.82 6.85
N ARG A 142 -3.10 17.85 6.56
CA ARG A 142 -2.16 18.75 7.24
C ARG A 142 -2.48 20.23 6.96
N GLU A 143 -2.99 20.52 5.77
CA GLU A 143 -3.28 21.89 5.32
C GLU A 143 -4.70 22.36 5.74
N VAL A 144 -5.55 21.44 6.18
CA VAL A 144 -6.96 21.70 6.44
C VAL A 144 -7.33 21.31 7.87
N ALA A 145 -7.80 22.28 8.67
CA ALA A 145 -8.14 22.05 10.07
C ALA A 145 -9.35 21.11 10.29
N VAL A 146 -10.22 20.96 9.29
CA VAL A 146 -11.44 20.13 9.35
C VAL A 146 -11.74 19.53 7.98
N ALA A 147 -12.01 18.22 7.90
CA ALA A 147 -12.46 17.57 6.67
C ALA A 147 -13.91 17.09 6.75
N GLY A 148 -14.69 17.29 5.70
CA GLY A 148 -16.10 16.89 5.65
C GLY A 148 -16.35 15.84 4.56
N ALA A 149 -17.03 14.75 4.90
CA ALA A 149 -17.55 13.78 3.94
C ALA A 149 -19.03 13.50 4.17
N ASN A 150 -19.80 13.45 3.09
CA ASN A 150 -21.20 13.04 3.10
C ASN A 150 -21.35 11.64 2.50
N ARG A 151 -22.15 10.78 3.13
CA ARG A 151 -22.60 9.50 2.57
C ARG A 151 -24.12 9.53 2.48
N CYS A 152 -24.65 9.71 1.26
CA CYS A 152 -26.09 9.60 1.02
C CYS A 152 -26.49 8.13 0.83
N HIS A 153 -27.13 7.53 1.83
CA HIS A 153 -27.85 6.27 1.67
C HIS A 153 -29.29 6.58 1.19
N HIS A 154 -29.60 6.31 -0.08
CA HIS A 154 -30.98 6.31 -0.54
C HIS A 154 -31.67 5.02 -0.05
N LEU A 155 -32.39 5.10 1.08
CA LEU A 155 -33.34 4.07 1.51
C LEU A 155 -34.72 4.44 0.96
N GLY A 156 -34.92 4.24 -0.35
CA GLY A 156 -36.16 4.57 -1.05
C GLY A 156 -36.03 4.33 -2.56
N SER A 157 -37.16 4.25 -3.26
CA SER A 157 -37.31 3.85 -4.67
C SER A 157 -36.75 4.84 -5.71
N ASP A 158 -35.52 5.32 -5.51
CA ASP A 158 -34.79 6.09 -6.50
C ASP A 158 -33.47 5.35 -6.77
N ASP A 159 -33.34 4.78 -7.97
CA ASP A 159 -32.23 3.94 -8.45
C ASP A 159 -30.93 4.75 -8.68
N ARG A 160 -30.61 5.67 -7.76
CA ARG A 160 -29.37 6.45 -7.81
C ARG A 160 -28.30 5.76 -6.99
N GLU A 161 -27.18 5.46 -7.64
CA GLU A 161 -25.99 4.94 -6.97
C GLU A 161 -25.57 5.89 -5.83
N PRO A 162 -25.24 5.37 -4.63
CA PRO A 162 -24.73 6.18 -3.54
C PRO A 162 -23.42 6.86 -3.98
N TYR A 163 -23.33 8.18 -3.86
CA TYR A 163 -22.09 8.93 -4.12
C TYR A 163 -21.62 9.65 -2.86
N THR A 164 -20.30 9.68 -2.67
CA THR A 164 -19.65 10.46 -1.62
C THR A 164 -19.23 11.80 -2.20
N GLU A 165 -19.60 12.89 -1.53
CA GLU A 165 -19.02 14.19 -1.81
C GLU A 165 -18.25 14.69 -0.60
N THR A 166 -16.97 15.00 -0.83
CA THR A 166 -16.03 15.49 0.17
C THR A 166 -15.85 16.99 -0.06
N ILE A 167 -16.08 17.82 0.97
CA ILE A 167 -16.05 19.30 0.85
C ILE A 167 -14.63 19.85 0.97
N THR A 168 -13.67 19.07 1.45
CA THR A 168 -12.26 19.47 1.34
C THR A 168 -11.91 19.62 -0.13
N ASN A 169 -11.12 20.66 -0.47
CA ASN A 169 -10.49 20.87 -1.79
C ASN A 169 -9.51 19.71 -2.12
N LEU A 170 -10.01 18.48 -2.13
CA LEU A 170 -9.30 17.28 -2.54
C LEU A 170 -9.60 17.12 -4.02
N GLU A 171 -8.58 17.30 -4.84
CA GLU A 171 -8.65 16.98 -6.26
C GLU A 171 -8.81 15.46 -6.37
N LYS A 172 -10.02 15.01 -6.76
CA LYS A 172 -10.36 13.58 -6.80
C LYS A 172 -9.44 12.80 -7.74
N GLU A 173 -8.90 13.48 -8.74
CA GLU A 173 -7.98 12.96 -9.75
C GLU A 173 -6.62 12.55 -9.18
N GLU A 174 -6.25 12.99 -7.98
CA GLU A 174 -5.01 12.59 -7.31
C GLU A 174 -5.10 11.22 -6.62
N PHE A 175 -6.33 10.74 -6.35
CA PHE A 175 -6.58 9.46 -5.67
C PHE A 175 -6.65 8.31 -6.67
N ILE A 176 -6.11 7.15 -6.30
CA ILE A 176 -6.24 5.92 -7.07
C ILE A 176 -7.71 5.48 -7.10
N SER A 177 -8.45 5.66 -6.02
CA SER A 177 -9.86 5.27 -5.86
C SER A 177 -10.66 6.35 -5.12
N PRO A 178 -11.01 7.46 -5.78
CA PRO A 178 -11.68 8.60 -5.14
C PRO A 178 -13.05 8.27 -4.52
N ASP A 179 -13.75 7.27 -5.04
CA ASP A 179 -15.06 6.87 -4.50
C ASP A 179 -14.99 6.25 -3.10
N GLN A 180 -13.78 5.85 -2.66
CA GLN A 180 -13.53 5.21 -1.37
C GLN A 180 -13.17 6.20 -0.25
N ILE A 181 -13.12 7.52 -0.52
CA ILE A 181 -12.71 8.54 0.48
C ILE A 181 -13.52 8.45 1.79
N ALA A 182 -14.83 8.16 1.73
CA ALA A 182 -15.63 7.98 2.95
C ALA A 182 -15.16 6.78 3.78
N MET A 183 -14.77 5.68 3.15
CA MET A 183 -14.24 4.49 3.83
C MET A 183 -12.86 4.78 4.42
N TYR A 184 -12.00 5.50 3.69
CA TYR A 184 -10.69 5.96 4.19
C TYR A 184 -10.83 6.81 5.45
N LEU A 185 -11.76 7.77 5.48
CA LEU A 185 -12.01 8.59 6.66
C LEU A 185 -12.49 7.77 7.87
N GLU A 186 -13.38 6.79 7.64
CA GLU A 186 -13.85 5.87 8.70
C GLU A 186 -12.72 4.99 9.23
N HIS A 187 -11.85 4.51 8.35
CA HIS A 187 -10.71 3.69 8.75
C HIS A 187 -9.68 4.50 9.55
N LEU A 188 -9.34 5.71 9.09
CA LEU A 188 -8.47 6.65 9.82
C LEU A 188 -9.06 7.05 11.19
N GLU A 189 -10.38 7.19 11.29
CA GLU A 189 -11.08 7.36 12.56
C GLU A 189 -10.95 6.13 13.46
N SER A 190 -11.12 4.91 12.92
CA SER A 190 -10.97 3.67 13.70
C SER A 190 -9.56 3.47 14.30
N MET A 191 -8.54 4.02 13.64
CA MET A 191 -7.15 4.04 14.12
C MET A 191 -6.85 5.21 15.05
N ASN A 192 -7.87 5.99 15.44
CA ASN A 192 -7.78 7.17 16.30
C ASN A 192 -6.85 8.26 15.73
N LEU A 193 -6.69 8.33 14.40
CA LEU A 193 -6.01 9.45 13.74
C LEU A 193 -6.95 10.63 13.54
N LEU A 194 -8.22 10.32 13.24
CA LEU A 194 -9.31 11.28 13.13
C LEU A 194 -10.36 11.01 14.19
N ARG A 195 -11.19 12.00 14.47
CA ARG A 195 -12.44 11.84 15.22
C ARG A 195 -13.53 12.64 14.55
N GLN A 196 -14.76 12.15 14.61
CA GLN A 196 -15.92 12.94 14.25
C GLN A 196 -16.03 14.19 15.16
N PHE A 197 -16.28 15.33 14.53
CA PHE A 197 -16.64 16.59 15.15
C PHE A 197 -18.16 16.77 15.05
N GLY A 198 -18.82 17.16 16.15
CA GLY A 198 -20.24 17.48 16.17
C GLY A 198 -21.22 16.30 16.31
N GLY A 199 -20.85 15.22 16.99
CA GLY A 199 -21.73 14.06 17.23
C GLY A 199 -22.87 14.30 18.23
N ASP A 200 -22.72 15.26 19.15
CA ASP A 200 -23.66 15.51 20.25
C ASP A 200 -24.12 16.98 20.29
N GLY A 201 -25.03 17.36 19.38
CA GLY A 201 -25.77 18.63 19.48
C GLY A 201 -25.08 19.89 18.97
N GLU A 202 -23.84 19.82 18.47
CA GLU A 202 -23.19 20.93 17.78
C GLU A 202 -23.61 20.96 16.31
N ARG A 203 -24.37 21.99 15.93
CA ARG A 203 -24.77 22.21 14.53
C ARG A 203 -23.58 22.68 13.72
N VAL A 204 -23.13 21.87 12.76
CA VAL A 204 -22.24 22.38 11.72
C VAL A 204 -23.10 23.01 10.62
N GLU A 205 -22.75 24.23 10.19
CA GLU A 205 -23.50 24.93 9.16
C GLU A 205 -23.40 24.18 7.82
N ILE A 206 -24.53 23.62 7.37
CA ILE A 206 -24.64 23.03 6.04
C ILE A 206 -24.48 24.16 5.01
N PRO A 207 -23.56 24.04 4.03
CA PRO A 207 -23.45 25.01 2.95
C PRO A 207 -24.81 25.21 2.26
N LYS A 208 -25.24 26.47 2.15
CA LYS A 208 -26.58 26.84 1.65
C LYS A 208 -26.88 26.34 0.23
N GLU A 209 -25.84 26.01 -0.53
CA GLU A 209 -25.90 25.54 -1.91
C GLU A 209 -26.36 24.08 -2.01
N LYS A 210 -26.37 23.32 -0.91
CA LYS A 210 -26.67 21.88 -0.91
C LYS A 210 -27.62 21.46 0.24
N PRO A 211 -28.88 21.92 0.19
CA PRO A 211 -29.86 21.69 1.26
C PRO A 211 -30.34 20.23 1.39
N GLU A 212 -30.03 19.36 0.42
CA GLU A 212 -30.48 17.97 0.36
C GLU A 212 -29.58 16.99 1.15
N TRP A 213 -28.55 17.51 1.80
CA TRP A 213 -27.53 16.71 2.46
C TRP A 213 -27.87 16.54 3.93
N GLU A 214 -28.57 15.45 4.25
CA GLU A 214 -29.08 15.18 5.60
C GLU A 214 -28.00 14.65 6.57
N ASN A 215 -26.91 14.07 6.07
CA ASN A 215 -25.92 13.35 6.91
C ASN A 215 -24.47 13.76 6.61
N PHE A 216 -24.05 14.90 7.15
CA PHE A 216 -22.64 15.31 7.11
C PHE A 216 -21.85 14.79 8.31
N ARG A 217 -20.66 14.25 8.04
CA ARG A 217 -19.65 14.02 9.07
C ARG A 217 -18.45 14.92 8.85
N TRP A 218 -18.07 15.61 9.92
CA TRP A 218 -16.86 16.41 9.97
C TRP A 218 -15.84 15.64 10.77
N PHE A 219 -14.59 15.63 10.31
CA PHE A 219 -13.47 14.95 10.92
C PHE A 219 -12.42 15.98 11.29
N VAL A 220 -11.86 15.83 12.48
CA VAL A 220 -10.73 16.61 12.97
C VAL A 220 -9.64 15.66 13.43
N LEU A 221 -8.38 16.10 13.36
CA LEU A 221 -7.27 15.33 13.90
C LEU A 221 -7.42 15.17 15.41
N THR A 222 -7.12 13.97 15.91
CA THR A 222 -6.90 13.74 17.34
C THR A 222 -5.50 14.23 17.73
N GLU A 223 -5.20 14.28 19.04
CA GLU A 223 -3.83 14.53 19.50
C GLU A 223 -2.86 13.47 18.96
N PHE A 224 -3.27 12.20 18.99
CA PHE A 224 -2.49 11.09 18.44
C PHE A 224 -2.28 11.22 16.94
N GLY A 225 -3.32 11.59 16.19
CA GLY A 225 -3.26 11.84 14.75
C GLY A 225 -2.36 13.01 14.39
N SER A 226 -2.41 14.10 15.16
CA SER A 226 -1.53 15.26 14.96
C SER A 226 -0.06 14.89 15.15
N GLN A 227 0.27 14.16 16.21
CA GLN A 227 1.63 13.66 16.44
C GLN A 227 2.06 12.68 15.34
N PHE A 228 1.18 11.76 14.94
CA PHE A 228 1.43 10.85 13.83
C PHE A 228 1.75 11.61 12.54
N LEU A 229 0.95 12.61 12.17
CA LEU A 229 1.22 13.44 10.99
C LEU A 229 2.56 14.14 11.08
N ARG A 230 2.92 14.71 12.24
CA ARG A 230 4.19 15.41 12.44
C ARG A 230 5.41 14.50 12.27
N VAL A 231 5.30 13.24 12.71
CA VAL A 231 6.41 12.28 12.72
C VAL A 231 6.49 11.49 11.43
N CYS A 232 5.36 11.01 10.91
CA CYS A 232 5.34 10.06 9.80
C CYS A 232 5.16 10.72 8.44
N VAL A 233 4.40 11.80 8.33
CA VAL A 233 4.09 12.40 7.03
C VAL A 233 5.16 13.44 6.66
N PRO A 234 5.79 13.37 5.48
CA PRO A 234 6.78 14.36 5.06
C PRO A 234 6.13 15.70 4.68
N ASP A 235 6.93 16.76 4.64
CA ASP A 235 6.47 18.10 4.21
C ASP A 235 6.20 18.18 2.70
N GLU A 236 6.89 17.33 1.92
CA GLU A 236 6.67 17.16 0.49
C GLU A 236 6.20 15.71 0.23
N PHE A 237 5.08 15.56 -0.47
CA PHE A 237 4.52 14.25 -0.80
C PHE A 237 4.48 14.05 -2.31
N SER A 238 5.32 13.17 -2.83
CA SER A 238 5.33 12.86 -4.25
C SER A 238 4.45 11.64 -4.54
N VAL A 239 3.28 11.87 -5.14
CA VAL A 239 2.54 10.80 -5.82
C VAL A 239 3.18 10.63 -7.18
N LYS A 240 4.20 9.77 -7.30
CA LYS A 240 4.65 9.36 -8.63
C LYS A 240 3.53 8.49 -9.19
N SER A 241 2.82 9.00 -10.19
CA SER A 241 1.85 8.24 -10.98
C SER A 241 2.52 6.95 -11.46
N CYS A 242 2.01 5.80 -11.02
CA CYS A 242 2.34 4.50 -11.61
C CYS A 242 1.87 4.44 -13.06
#